data_AF-H0VSA2-F1
#
_entry.id   AF-H0VSA2-F1
#
_cell.length_a   1.000
_cell.length_b   1.000
_cell.length_c   1.000
_cell.angle_alpha   90.00
_cell.angle_beta   90.00
_cell.angle_gamma   90.00
#
_symmetry.space_group_name_H-M   'P 1'
#
loop_
_entity.id
_entity.type
_entity.pdbx_description
1 polymer ?
#
loop_
_entity_poly.entity_id
_entity_poly.type
_entity_poly.pdbx_seq_one_letter_code
_entity_poly.pdbx_strand_id
1 'polypeptide(L)' 'LHYVAPDFLGHGLSTRYSPGFPFHHQNFVSEAHRVTAALKWDHFSLMGHSFG' A
#
# COMPACT_ATOMS: atom_id res chain seq x y z
N LEU A 1 -14.82 -13.17 5.99
CA LEU A 1 -13.52 -12.72 5.42
C LEU A 1 -13.54 -11.20 5.39
N HIS A 2 -12.44 -10.56 5.78
CA HIS A 2 -12.26 -9.12 5.65
C HIS A 2 -11.28 -8.86 4.50
N TYR A 3 -11.70 -8.06 3.52
CA TYR A 3 -10.87 -7.63 2.42
C TYR A 3 -10.63 -6.13 2.55
N VAL A 4 -9.39 -5.71 2.31
CA VAL A 4 -9.00 -4.30 2.28
C VAL A 4 -8.25 -4.07 0.98
N ALA A 5 -8.71 -3.09 0.20
CA ALA A 5 -8.12 -2.67 -1.07
C ALA A 5 -7.70 -1.20 -0.92
N PRO A 6 -6.52 -0.93 -0.33
CA PRO A 6 -6.06 0.44 -0.13
C PRO A 6 -5.56 1.04 -1.44
N ASP A 7 -5.82 2.33 -1.65
CA ASP A 7 -5.17 3.09 -2.73
C ASP A 7 -3.71 3.35 -2.35
N PHE A 8 -2.76 3.04 -3.23
CA PHE A 8 -1.37 3.47 -3.04
C PHE A 8 -1.24 4.99 -3.14
N LEU A 9 -0.23 5.56 -2.48
CA LEU A 9 0.16 6.96 -2.63
C LEU A 9 0.30 7.33 -4.11
N GLY A 10 -0.23 8.49 -4.46
CA GLY A 10 -0.31 8.94 -5.85
C GLY A 10 -1.45 8.34 -6.68
N HIS A 11 -2.29 7.47 -6.11
CA HIS A 11 -3.45 6.85 -6.78
C HIS A 11 -4.73 7.09 -5.98
N GLY A 12 -5.87 7.04 -6.68
CA GLY A 12 -7.20 7.10 -6.07
C GLY A 12 -7.39 8.29 -5.12
N LEU A 13 -7.80 7.99 -3.88
CA LEU A 13 -8.01 8.98 -2.82
C LEU A 13 -6.79 9.16 -1.91
N SER A 14 -5.74 8.35 -2.08
CA SER A 14 -4.50 8.49 -1.32
C SER A 14 -3.73 9.73 -1.75
N THR A 15 -3.06 10.35 -0.78
CA THR A 15 -2.29 11.57 -1.04
C THR A 15 -1.19 11.33 -2.07
N ARG A 16 -0.89 12.35 -2.86
CA ARG A 16 0.27 12.31 -3.77
C ARG A 16 1.56 12.29 -2.97
N TYR A 17 2.58 11.65 -3.55
CA TYR A 17 3.93 11.76 -3.06
C TYR A 17 4.41 13.21 -3.01
N SER A 18 5.27 13.52 -2.03
CA SER A 18 5.91 14.82 -1.95
C SER A 18 6.77 15.06 -3.19
N PRO A 19 6.87 16.31 -3.70
CA PRO A 19 7.70 16.61 -4.85
C PRO A 19 9.14 16.14 -4.66
N GLY A 20 9.71 15.47 -5.67
CA GLY A 20 11.07 14.93 -5.62
C GLY A 20 11.22 13.59 -4.88
N PHE A 21 10.14 13.04 -4.31
CA PHE A 21 10.19 11.71 -3.70
C PHE A 21 10.39 10.63 -4.78
N PRO A 22 11.39 9.75 -4.64
CA PRO A 22 11.68 8.75 -5.66
C PRO A 22 10.60 7.67 -5.68
N PHE A 23 10.16 7.28 -6.88
CA PHE A 23 9.11 6.28 -7.08
C PHE A 23 9.73 4.89 -7.26
N HIS A 24 10.06 4.24 -6.14
CA HIS A 24 10.67 2.92 -6.12
C HIS A 24 9.69 1.84 -5.69
N HIS A 25 9.87 0.62 -6.20
CA HIS A 25 9.00 -0.52 -5.88
C HIS A 25 8.94 -0.80 -4.36
N GLN A 26 10.05 -0.61 -3.64
CA GLN A 26 10.12 -0.81 -2.19
C GLN A 26 9.21 0.15 -1.39
N ASN A 27 8.83 1.29 -1.96
CA ASN A 27 7.93 2.22 -1.29
C ASN A 27 6.53 1.62 -1.14
N PHE A 28 6.07 0.86 -2.14
CA PHE A 28 4.77 0.18 -2.14
C PHE A 28 4.71 -0.96 -1.13
N VAL A 29 5.81 -1.70 -0.97
CA VAL A 29 5.94 -2.71 0.10
C VAL A 29 5.82 -2.04 1.47
N SER A 30 6.47 -0.88 1.63
CA SER A 30 6.38 -0.11 2.88
C SER A 30 4.98 0.45 3.14
N GLU A 31 4.25 0.84 2.09
CA GLU A 31 2.85 1.23 2.17
C GLU A 31 1.94 0.08 2.61
N ALA A 32 2.05 -1.08 1.96
CA ALA A 32 1.29 -2.27 2.34
C ALA A 32 1.55 -2.65 3.80
N HIS A 33 2.83 -2.61 4.22
CA HIS A 33 3.20 -2.86 5.62
C HIS A 33 2.60 -1.84 6.60
N ARG A 34 2.54 -0.55 6.25
CA ARG A 34 1.90 0.46 7.10
C ARG A 34 0.41 0.19 7.29
N VAL A 35 -0.28 -0.24 6.23
CA VAL A 35 -1.71 -0.60 6.30
C VAL A 35 -1.91 -1.81 7.21
N THR A 36 -1.15 -2.89 7.00
CA THR A 36 -1.30 -4.11 7.82
C THR A 36 -0.92 -3.88 9.28
N ALA A 37 0.11 -3.09 9.55
CA ALA A 37 0.48 -2.68 10.91
C ALA A 37 -0.61 -1.85 11.59
N ALA A 38 -1.22 -0.89 10.89
CA ALA A 38 -2.32 -0.08 11.42
C ALA A 38 -3.57 -0.93 11.71
N LEU A 39 -3.82 -1.96 10.91
CA LEU A 39 -4.90 -2.92 11.09
C LEU A 39 -4.57 -4.04 12.10
N LYS A 40 -3.34 -4.08 12.61
CA LYS A 40 -2.82 -5.11 13.53
C LYS A 40 -2.96 -6.53 12.95
N TRP A 41 -2.59 -6.69 11.68
CA TRP A 41 -2.62 -7.97 10.99
C TRP A 41 -1.24 -8.63 11.04
N ASP A 42 -1.09 -9.63 11.91
CA ASP A 42 0.13 -10.44 12.02
C ASP A 42 0.18 -11.56 10.98
N HIS A 43 -0.97 -11.97 10.44
CA HIS A 43 -1.08 -12.98 9.38
C HIS A 43 -2.18 -12.59 8.39
N PHE A 44 -1.82 -12.49 7.11
CA PHE A 44 -2.73 -12.07 6.03
C PHE A 44 -2.30 -12.69 4.70
N SER A 45 -3.17 -12.58 3.70
CA SER A 45 -2.86 -12.97 2.31
C SER A 45 -2.94 -11.75 1.41
N LEU A 46 -2.11 -11.71 0.38
CA LEU A 46 -2.13 -10.65 -0.64
C LEU A 46 -2.89 -11.14 -1.88
N MET A 47 -3.68 -10.24 -2.46
CA MET A 47 -4.31 -10.40 -3.76
C MET A 47 -3.84 -9.26 -4.64
N GLY A 48 -3.00 -9.58 -5.62
CA GLY A 48 -2.36 -8.62 -6.51
C GLY A 48 -2.87 -8.70 -7.94
N HIS A 49 -2.77 -7.60 -8.68
CA HIS A 49 -3.03 -7.53 -10.12
C HIS A 49 -2.05 -6.56 -10.78
N SER A 50 -1.37 -7.04 -11.82
CA SER A 50 -0.34 -6.30 -12.57
C SER A 50 0.81 -5.83 -11.66
N PHE A 51 0.80 -4.57 -11.21
CA PHE A 51 1.84 -4.01 -10.36
C PHE A 51 1.68 -4.38 -8.88
N GLY A 52 0.43 -4.58 -8.43
CA GLY A 52 0.10 -4.93 -7.03
C GLY A 52 0.15 -6.41 -6.76
#